data_AF-A0A4U5MGK8-F1
#
_entry.id   AF-A0A4U5MGK8-F1
#
_cell.length_a   1.000
_cell.length_b   1.000
_cell.length_c   1.000
_cell.angle_alpha   90.00
_cell.angle_beta   90.00
_cell.angle_gamma   90.00
#
_symmetry.space_group_name_H-M   'P 1'
#
loop_
_entity.id
_entity.type
_entity.pdbx_description
1 polymer ?
#
loop_
_entity_poly.entity_id
_entity_poly.type
_entity_poly.pdbx_seq_one_letter_code
_entity_poly.pdbx_strand_id
1 'polypeptide(L)'
;MSFYGVAHGFKRGVFESWDDAQTQIKGFPQPIYKKFTSKEDAEDFVKKRTAESVSLDDFDAAADKFYAVARGKVVGVFTDYEKVKSHIADYPQPLHKKFGTADEARAYYEKFANGKEDKKEVKEAKETKEPAAEAKESEKAETENKKASSEPRGQKEEVAVFYAVAKGHKTGVFLTWAECKEQTEGFKGAKFKKFDNEEDAKLFAEGKTLKQIEERKRKSENKKPEEEVVLKRSKRLAAK
;
A
#
# COMPACT_ATOMS: atom_id res chain seq x y z
N MET A 1 7.01 -12.71 40.08
CA MET A 1 6.29 -11.74 39.22
C MET A 1 5.92 -12.43 37.90
N SER A 2 5.30 -11.73 36.95
CA SER A 2 5.19 -12.18 35.56
C SER A 2 5.73 -11.08 34.66
N PHE A 3 6.56 -11.44 33.69
CA PHE A 3 7.17 -10.52 32.74
C PHE A 3 6.53 -10.71 31.37
N TYR A 4 6.41 -9.62 30.61
CA TYR A 4 5.77 -9.59 29.30
C TYR A 4 6.76 -9.04 28.29
N GLY A 5 7.37 -9.92 27.49
CA GLY A 5 8.25 -9.52 26.42
C GLY A 5 7.41 -9.13 25.20
N VAL A 6 7.42 -7.85 24.82
CA VAL A 6 6.83 -7.35 23.58
C VAL A 6 7.96 -7.18 22.58
N ALA A 7 8.04 -8.11 21.62
CA ALA A 7 9.01 -8.09 20.53
C ALA A 7 8.54 -7.23 19.35
N HIS A 8 7.22 -7.13 19.14
CA HIS A 8 6.64 -6.30 18.08
C HIS A 8 5.35 -5.62 18.58
N GLY A 9 5.36 -4.28 18.59
CA GLY A 9 4.36 -3.41 19.20
C GLY A 9 4.85 -1.95 19.18
N PHE A 10 4.07 -1.00 19.70
CA PHE A 10 4.41 0.44 19.70
C PHE A 10 5.73 0.74 20.44
N LYS A 11 6.01 0.01 21.52
CA LYS A 11 7.33 -0.06 22.16
C LYS A 11 7.76 -1.52 22.26
N ARG A 12 8.98 -1.82 21.82
CA ARG A 12 9.64 -3.11 22.06
C ARG A 12 10.31 -3.10 23.43
N GLY A 13 10.23 -4.21 24.18
CA GLY A 13 10.81 -4.27 25.53
C GLY A 13 10.20 -5.34 26.42
N VAL A 14 10.70 -5.44 27.66
CA VAL A 14 10.15 -6.31 28.71
C VAL A 14 9.40 -5.44 29.71
N PHE A 15 8.15 -5.81 29.99
CA PHE A 15 7.24 -5.09 30.87
C PHE A 15 6.86 -5.96 32.08
N GLU A 16 6.79 -5.37 33.26
CA GLU A 16 6.46 -6.08 34.51
C GLU A 16 4.95 -6.12 34.81
N SER A 17 4.15 -5.43 33.98
CA SER A 17 2.69 -5.37 34.05
C SER A 17 2.07 -5.81 32.72
N TRP A 18 0.94 -6.52 32.80
CA TRP A 18 0.12 -6.80 31.61
C TRP A 18 -0.45 -5.52 31.00
N ASP A 19 -0.83 -4.54 31.83
CA ASP A 19 -1.55 -3.37 31.32
C ASP A 19 -0.65 -2.49 30.42
N ASP A 20 0.59 -2.22 30.84
CA ASP A 20 1.55 -1.48 30.01
C ASP A 20 1.84 -2.24 28.70
N ALA A 21 2.15 -3.53 28.78
CA ALA A 21 2.34 -4.40 27.62
C ALA A 21 1.11 -4.41 26.69
N GLN A 22 -0.10 -4.43 27.26
CA GLN A 22 -1.38 -4.36 26.55
C GLN A 22 -1.52 -3.05 25.78
N THR A 23 -1.10 -1.90 26.33
CA THR A 23 -1.07 -0.63 25.56
C THR A 23 -0.12 -0.68 24.37
N GLN A 24 0.99 -1.44 24.44
CA GLN A 24 1.94 -1.56 23.33
C GLN A 24 1.44 -2.47 22.18
N ILE A 25 0.45 -3.35 22.42
CA ILE A 25 -0.07 -4.31 21.44
C ILE A 25 -1.50 -4.02 20.96
N LYS A 26 -2.32 -3.32 21.76
CA LYS A 26 -3.76 -3.15 21.48
C LYS A 26 -3.97 -2.20 20.29
N GLY A 27 -4.48 -2.75 19.19
CA GLY A 27 -4.65 -2.03 17.92
C GLY A 27 -3.38 -1.93 17.08
N PHE A 28 -2.27 -2.55 17.52
CA PHE A 28 -1.06 -2.71 16.70
C PHE A 28 -1.26 -3.87 15.70
N PRO A 29 -0.85 -3.76 14.42
CA PRO A 29 -0.96 -4.84 13.45
C PRO A 29 0.07 -5.95 13.69
N GLN A 30 -0.36 -7.22 13.71
CA GLN A 30 0.52 -8.39 13.95
C GLN A 30 1.41 -8.26 15.21
N PRO A 31 0.84 -7.98 16.40
CA PRO A 31 1.63 -7.78 17.61
C PRO A 31 2.27 -9.10 18.06
N ILE A 32 3.56 -9.06 18.40
CA ILE A 32 4.31 -10.23 18.88
C ILE A 32 4.73 -10.00 20.32
N TYR A 33 4.07 -10.72 21.22
CA TYR A 33 4.32 -10.70 22.66
C TYR A 33 4.29 -12.11 23.24
N LYS A 34 4.94 -12.32 24.39
CA LYS A 34 4.85 -13.56 25.17
C LYS A 34 4.97 -13.25 26.66
N LYS A 35 4.30 -14.06 27.49
CA LYS A 35 4.39 -14.03 28.96
C LYS A 35 5.47 -14.98 29.47
N PHE A 36 6.20 -14.54 30.48
CA PHE A 36 7.35 -15.22 31.07
C PHE A 36 7.32 -15.17 32.60
N THR A 37 7.99 -16.12 33.23
CA THR A 37 8.22 -16.17 34.69
C THR A 37 9.59 -15.59 35.09
N SER A 38 10.56 -15.60 34.18
CA SER A 38 11.86 -14.91 34.31
C SER A 38 11.90 -13.64 33.46
N LYS A 39 12.62 -12.62 33.93
CA LYS A 39 12.92 -11.41 33.16
C LYS A 39 13.89 -11.73 32.01
N GLU A 40 14.85 -12.62 32.24
CA GLU A 40 15.92 -12.94 31.30
C GLU A 40 15.42 -13.65 30.04
N ASP A 41 14.48 -14.60 30.18
CA ASP A 41 13.81 -15.29 29.06
C ASP A 41 12.95 -14.31 28.23
N ALA A 42 12.39 -13.28 28.87
CA ALA A 42 11.69 -12.19 28.20
C ALA A 42 12.66 -11.26 27.46
N GLU A 43 13.85 -10.99 28.03
CA GLU A 43 14.89 -10.19 27.39
C GLU A 43 15.51 -10.92 26.19
N ASP A 44 15.76 -12.23 26.25
CA ASP A 44 16.16 -13.02 25.07
C ASP A 44 15.09 -12.96 23.99
N PHE A 45 13.83 -13.23 24.33
CA PHE A 45 12.72 -13.19 23.37
C PHE A 45 12.61 -11.86 22.62
N VAL A 46 12.90 -10.74 23.29
CA VAL A 46 12.92 -9.41 22.66
C VAL A 46 14.22 -9.17 21.90
N LYS A 47 15.40 -9.59 22.39
CA LYS A 47 16.69 -9.46 21.68
C LYS A 47 16.72 -10.30 20.41
N LYS A 48 16.37 -11.59 20.49
CA LYS A 48 16.31 -12.58 19.40
C LYS A 48 15.28 -12.26 18.30
N ARG A 49 14.41 -11.27 18.56
CA ARG A 49 13.41 -10.75 17.61
C ARG A 49 13.57 -9.25 17.34
N THR A 50 14.55 -8.61 17.97
CA THR A 50 15.02 -7.27 17.61
C THR A 50 15.84 -7.39 16.35
N ALA A 51 15.64 -6.44 15.44
CA ALA A 51 16.38 -6.41 14.20
C ALA A 51 17.87 -6.16 14.47
N GLU A 52 18.74 -7.02 13.94
CA GLU A 52 20.18 -6.81 13.98
C GLU A 52 20.56 -5.66 13.02
N SER A 53 21.23 -4.64 13.54
CA SER A 53 21.65 -3.47 12.76
C SER A 53 23.02 -3.71 12.12
N VAL A 54 23.05 -3.89 10.80
CA VAL A 54 24.30 -4.04 10.03
C VAL A 54 24.90 -2.67 9.74
N SER A 55 26.24 -2.61 9.72
CA SER A 55 27.03 -1.41 9.45
C SER A 55 26.65 -0.75 8.13
N LEU A 56 26.47 0.58 8.16
CA LEU A 56 26.07 1.39 7.01
C LEU A 56 27.24 1.68 6.03
N ASP A 57 28.36 0.97 6.17
CA ASP A 57 29.61 1.18 5.45
C ASP A 57 30.22 -0.13 4.90
N ASP A 58 29.59 -1.28 5.17
CA ASP A 58 30.01 -2.61 4.68
C ASP A 58 29.34 -2.93 3.33
N PHE A 59 29.30 -1.95 2.44
CA PHE A 59 28.69 -2.07 1.12
C PHE A 59 29.51 -1.41 0.01
N ASP A 60 29.39 -1.96 -1.20
CA ASP A 60 30.01 -1.39 -2.39
C ASP A 60 29.34 -0.04 -2.75
N ALA A 61 30.09 1.05 -2.57
CA ALA A 61 29.59 2.41 -2.81
C ALA A 61 29.48 2.78 -4.30
N ALA A 62 29.99 1.95 -5.21
CA ALA A 62 29.83 2.10 -6.66
C ALA A 62 28.61 1.33 -7.20
N ALA A 63 27.84 0.66 -6.34
CA ALA A 63 26.62 -0.02 -6.71
C ALA A 63 25.54 0.94 -7.23
N ASP A 64 24.94 0.60 -8.36
CA ASP A 64 23.90 1.37 -9.05
C ASP A 64 22.54 1.38 -8.29
N LYS A 65 22.41 0.59 -7.21
CA LYS A 65 21.16 0.27 -6.51
C LYS A 65 21.41 0.00 -5.04
N PHE A 66 20.73 0.75 -4.16
CA PHE A 66 20.79 0.58 -2.70
C PHE A 66 19.41 0.23 -2.15
N TYR A 67 19.36 -0.67 -1.17
CA TYR A 67 18.14 -1.18 -0.55
C TYR A 67 18.22 -0.94 0.96
N ALA A 68 17.51 0.08 1.44
CA ALA A 68 17.38 0.35 2.86
C ALA A 68 16.28 -0.54 3.47
N VAL A 69 16.58 -1.23 4.57
CA VAL A 69 15.64 -2.03 5.37
C VAL A 69 15.54 -1.39 6.75
N ALA A 70 14.39 -0.81 7.06
CA ALA A 70 14.10 -0.14 8.33
C ALA A 70 13.29 -1.02 9.31
N ARG A 71 12.57 -2.03 8.79
CA ARG A 71 11.94 -3.09 9.60
C ARG A 71 12.14 -4.45 8.92
N GLY A 72 12.77 -5.38 9.62
CA GLY A 72 13.13 -6.73 9.15
C GLY A 72 13.85 -7.50 10.28
N LYS A 73 14.27 -8.75 10.02
CA LYS A 73 15.12 -9.54 10.94
C LYS A 73 16.53 -8.96 11.03
N VAL A 74 16.98 -8.35 9.94
CA VAL A 74 18.21 -7.56 9.83
C VAL A 74 17.82 -6.22 9.21
N VAL A 75 18.41 -5.12 9.68
CA VAL A 75 18.13 -3.75 9.24
C VAL A 75 19.43 -3.00 8.94
N GLY A 76 19.39 -2.11 7.96
CA GLY A 76 20.58 -1.43 7.42
C GLY A 76 20.39 -1.04 5.95
N VAL A 77 21.50 -0.76 5.26
CA VAL A 77 21.52 -0.51 3.80
C VAL A 77 22.31 -1.63 3.13
N PHE A 78 21.71 -2.25 2.12
CA PHE A 78 22.26 -3.38 1.38
C PHE A 78 22.30 -3.07 -0.12
N THR A 79 23.27 -3.60 -0.85
CA THR A 79 23.31 -3.54 -2.32
C THR A 79 22.63 -4.74 -2.98
N ASP A 80 22.37 -5.81 -2.21
CA ASP A 80 21.78 -7.07 -2.68
C ASP A 80 20.32 -7.23 -2.25
N TYR A 81 19.44 -7.53 -3.20
CA TYR A 81 18.00 -7.69 -2.94
C TYR A 81 17.62 -9.06 -2.38
N GLU A 82 18.39 -10.12 -2.62
CA GLU A 82 18.04 -11.47 -2.18
C GLU A 82 18.35 -11.68 -0.70
N LYS A 83 19.46 -11.08 -0.20
CA LYS A 83 19.73 -10.89 1.24
C LYS A 83 18.58 -10.13 1.89
N VAL A 84 18.22 -8.96 1.36
CA VAL A 84 17.09 -8.14 1.87
C VAL A 84 15.79 -8.94 1.92
N LYS A 85 15.43 -9.61 0.81
CA LYS A 85 14.23 -10.45 0.70
C LYS A 85 14.22 -11.56 1.77
N SER A 86 15.37 -12.19 2.03
CA SER A 86 15.52 -13.21 3.07
C SER A 86 15.43 -12.65 4.49
N HIS A 87 15.91 -11.43 4.73
CA HIS A 87 15.83 -10.76 6.03
C HIS A 87 14.45 -10.18 6.35
N ILE A 88 13.63 -9.85 5.33
CA ILE A 88 12.24 -9.40 5.52
C ILE A 88 11.21 -10.54 5.42
N ALA A 89 11.58 -11.69 4.86
CA ALA A 89 10.69 -12.85 4.77
C ALA A 89 10.26 -13.31 6.18
N ASP A 90 8.95 -13.47 6.38
CA ASP A 90 8.37 -13.83 7.67
C ASP A 90 8.79 -12.85 8.80
N TYR A 91 8.76 -11.54 8.51
CA TYR A 91 8.81 -10.48 9.51
C TYR A 91 7.46 -9.74 9.54
N PRO A 92 6.90 -9.39 10.71
CA PRO A 92 5.67 -8.60 10.80
C PRO A 92 5.90 -7.17 10.30
N GLN A 93 5.02 -6.69 9.42
CA GLN A 93 5.10 -5.37 8.77
C GLN A 93 6.54 -4.97 8.33
N PRO A 94 7.14 -5.69 7.36
CA PRO A 94 8.48 -5.37 6.87
C PRO A 94 8.47 -4.02 6.14
N LEU A 95 9.53 -3.24 6.31
CA LEU A 95 9.66 -1.90 5.73
C LEU A 95 11.02 -1.77 5.05
N HIS A 96 11.01 -1.78 3.73
CA HIS A 96 12.20 -1.69 2.89
C HIS A 96 11.91 -0.81 1.67
N LYS A 97 12.92 -0.10 1.17
CA LYS A 97 12.83 0.75 -0.03
C LYS A 97 14.15 0.75 -0.80
N LYS A 98 14.05 0.81 -2.13
CA LYS A 98 15.20 0.96 -3.04
C LYS A 98 15.46 2.42 -3.42
N PHE A 99 16.73 2.74 -3.65
CA PHE A 99 17.28 4.06 -3.95
C PHE A 99 18.38 3.96 -5.01
N GLY A 100 18.64 5.07 -5.71
CA GLY A 100 19.77 5.20 -6.64
C GLY A 100 21.07 5.66 -5.97
N THR A 101 20.99 6.14 -4.71
CA THR A 101 22.14 6.64 -3.96
C THR A 101 22.22 6.04 -2.56
N ALA A 102 23.43 5.90 -2.04
CA ALA A 102 23.68 5.44 -0.67
C ALA A 102 23.16 6.45 0.38
N ASP A 103 23.21 7.74 0.07
CA ASP A 103 22.80 8.83 0.97
C ASP A 103 21.28 8.81 1.22
N GLU A 104 20.45 8.73 0.18
CA GLU A 104 19.00 8.57 0.33
C GLU A 104 18.64 7.29 1.11
N ALA A 105 19.39 6.21 0.91
CA ALA A 105 19.19 4.95 1.59
C ALA A 105 19.50 5.04 3.10
N ARG A 106 20.60 5.71 3.47
CA ARG A 106 20.98 6.02 4.86
C ARG A 106 19.94 6.93 5.52
N ALA A 107 19.58 8.04 4.87
CA ALA A 107 18.58 8.99 5.36
C ALA A 107 17.18 8.35 5.54
N TYR A 108 16.80 7.39 4.68
CA TYR A 108 15.57 6.61 4.87
C TYR A 108 15.70 5.61 6.02
N TYR A 109 16.83 4.90 6.14
CA TYR A 109 17.09 3.98 7.24
C TYR A 109 16.95 4.69 8.59
N GLU A 110 17.67 5.79 8.81
CA GLU A 110 17.63 6.54 10.08
C GLU A 110 16.22 7.06 10.40
N LYS A 111 15.53 7.62 9.40
CA LYS A 111 14.19 8.19 9.55
C LYS A 111 13.14 7.15 9.98
N PHE A 112 13.23 5.92 9.49
CA PHE A 112 12.23 4.88 9.73
C PHE A 112 12.64 3.84 10.79
N ALA A 113 13.93 3.68 11.08
CA ALA A 113 14.42 2.82 12.17
C ALA A 113 14.17 3.46 13.56
N ASN A 114 14.30 4.79 13.67
CA ASN A 114 14.34 5.50 14.96
C ASN A 114 12.95 5.94 15.51
N GLY A 115 11.88 5.26 15.10
CA GLY A 115 10.57 5.28 15.78
C GLY A 115 9.72 6.56 15.72
N LYS A 116 10.19 7.67 15.17
CA LYS A 116 9.40 8.90 14.96
C LYS A 116 8.44 8.78 13.76
N GLU A 117 7.40 7.97 13.93
CA GLU A 117 6.38 7.74 12.90
C GLU A 117 5.23 8.77 12.97
N ASP A 118 5.52 9.99 12.50
CA ASP A 118 4.46 10.94 12.16
C ASP A 118 3.61 10.39 11.01
N LYS A 119 2.34 10.12 11.32
CA LYS A 119 1.43 9.27 10.54
C LYS A 119 1.03 9.91 9.20
N LYS A 120 1.81 9.67 8.14
CA LYS A 120 1.37 9.97 6.76
C LYS A 120 1.67 8.87 5.73
N GLU A 121 0.59 8.17 5.41
CA GLU A 121 0.37 7.21 4.32
C GLU A 121 1.27 7.41 3.07
N VAL A 122 2.02 6.35 2.73
CA VAL A 122 2.54 6.11 1.37
C VAL A 122 2.14 4.69 0.97
N LYS A 123 1.29 4.59 -0.07
CA LYS A 123 0.89 3.33 -0.70
C LYS A 123 1.94 2.87 -1.73
N GLU A 124 1.78 1.63 -2.18
CA GLU A 124 2.28 1.08 -3.46
C GLU A 124 3.71 0.51 -3.52
N ALA A 125 3.81 -0.83 -3.38
CA ALA A 125 4.61 -1.67 -4.28
C ALA A 125 4.06 -3.13 -4.35
N LYS A 126 3.63 -3.54 -5.54
CA LYS A 126 3.27 -4.92 -5.99
C LYS A 126 4.56 -5.71 -6.31
N GLU A 127 4.66 -7.04 -6.47
CA GLU A 127 3.78 -8.23 -6.42
C GLU A 127 4.71 -9.49 -6.29
N THR A 128 4.27 -10.70 -5.90
CA THR A 128 4.07 -11.87 -6.82
C THR A 128 3.70 -13.17 -6.04
N LYS A 129 2.73 -13.91 -6.59
CA LYS A 129 2.28 -15.34 -6.43
C LYS A 129 3.06 -16.32 -5.51
N GLU A 130 2.43 -17.12 -4.62
CA GLU A 130 1.45 -18.25 -4.78
C GLU A 130 2.07 -19.59 -5.25
N PRO A 131 1.54 -20.81 -4.92
CA PRO A 131 0.39 -21.18 -4.05
C PRO A 131 0.65 -22.35 -3.05
N ALA A 132 -0.30 -22.63 -2.13
CA ALA A 132 -0.60 -23.96 -1.55
C ALA A 132 -1.96 -23.96 -0.78
N ALA A 133 -2.63 -25.10 -0.67
CA ALA A 133 -3.85 -25.35 0.12
C ALA A 133 -3.50 -26.14 1.42
N GLU A 134 -4.34 -26.48 2.40
CA GLU A 134 -5.79 -26.35 2.71
C GLU A 134 -5.94 -26.51 4.27
N ALA A 135 -7.07 -26.55 5.02
CA ALA A 135 -8.51 -26.56 4.74
C ALA A 135 -9.37 -26.05 5.93
N LYS A 136 -10.67 -25.88 5.65
CA LYS A 136 -11.92 -26.13 6.44
C LYS A 136 -11.99 -25.80 7.97
N GLU A 137 -12.94 -24.97 8.47
CA GLU A 137 -14.45 -25.03 8.45
C GLU A 137 -15.00 -25.98 9.54
N SER A 138 -15.97 -25.64 10.41
CA SER A 138 -16.89 -24.48 10.56
C SER A 138 -17.01 -24.04 12.08
N GLU A 139 -18.00 -23.35 12.68
CA GLU A 139 -19.33 -22.85 12.27
C GLU A 139 -19.86 -21.59 13.02
N LYS A 140 -20.88 -20.99 12.40
CA LYS A 140 -21.92 -19.98 12.70
C LYS A 140 -22.39 -19.68 14.15
N ALA A 141 -22.61 -18.39 14.40
CA ALA A 141 -23.78 -17.85 15.15
C ALA A 141 -24.24 -16.54 14.48
N GLU A 142 -25.51 -16.15 14.63
CA GLU A 142 -26.22 -15.17 13.78
C GLU A 142 -27.04 -14.18 14.63
N THR A 143 -27.21 -12.91 14.18
CA THR A 143 -28.41 -12.05 14.32
C THR A 143 -28.11 -10.59 13.93
N GLU A 144 -29.12 -9.90 13.40
CA GLU A 144 -29.16 -8.48 12.98
C GLU A 144 -29.17 -7.49 14.19
N ASN A 145 -29.36 -6.16 14.13
CA ASN A 145 -30.01 -5.28 13.14
C ASN A 145 -29.68 -3.78 13.40
N LYS A 146 -29.84 -2.92 12.37
CA LYS A 146 -29.87 -1.43 12.40
C LYS A 146 -28.62 -0.72 12.97
N LYS A 147 -28.19 0.43 12.44
CA LYS A 147 -29.00 1.59 12.01
C LYS A 147 -28.32 2.38 10.87
N ALA A 148 -29.11 3.11 10.10
CA ALA A 148 -28.65 4.00 9.03
C ALA A 148 -28.20 5.40 9.53
N SER A 149 -27.75 6.22 8.56
CA SER A 149 -27.38 7.65 8.62
C SER A 149 -26.05 8.03 9.26
N SER A 150 -25.14 8.50 8.41
CA SER A 150 -24.74 9.92 8.43
C SER A 150 -24.66 10.46 7.00
N GLU A 151 -25.12 11.68 6.77
CA GLU A 151 -25.39 12.21 5.41
C GLU A 151 -24.13 12.58 4.61
N PRO A 152 -24.16 12.47 3.27
CA PRO A 152 -23.14 13.07 2.41
C PRO A 152 -23.28 14.60 2.39
N ARG A 153 -22.54 15.29 3.25
CA ARG A 153 -22.37 16.75 3.15
C ARG A 153 -21.45 17.10 1.99
N GLY A 154 -22.01 17.62 0.90
CA GLY A 154 -21.22 18.09 -0.25
C GLY A 154 -22.07 18.39 -1.48
N GLN A 155 -22.83 19.49 -1.46
CA GLN A 155 -23.43 20.04 -2.68
C GLN A 155 -22.31 20.52 -3.61
N LYS A 156 -22.09 19.85 -4.75
CA LYS A 156 -21.34 20.44 -5.87
C LYS A 156 -21.62 19.78 -7.22
N GLU A 157 -22.34 20.53 -8.05
CA GLU A 157 -22.25 20.67 -9.52
C GLU A 157 -22.09 19.43 -10.41
N GLU A 158 -22.92 19.34 -11.45
CA GLU A 158 -23.24 18.13 -12.21
C GLU A 158 -22.21 17.76 -13.29
N VAL A 159 -20.94 17.57 -12.89
CA VAL A 159 -20.00 16.81 -13.72
C VAL A 159 -20.35 15.32 -13.69
N ALA A 160 -20.64 14.74 -14.85
CA ALA A 160 -20.93 13.31 -14.99
C ALA A 160 -19.66 12.48 -14.74
N VAL A 161 -19.49 11.99 -13.51
CA VAL A 161 -18.34 11.16 -13.11
C VAL A 161 -18.65 9.69 -13.38
N PHE A 162 -17.89 9.07 -14.28
CA PHE A 162 -17.99 7.66 -14.63
C PHE A 162 -17.05 6.83 -13.75
N TYR A 163 -17.57 5.79 -13.08
CA TYR A 163 -16.81 4.92 -12.19
C TYR A 163 -16.53 3.58 -12.87
N ALA A 164 -15.30 3.34 -13.29
CA ALA A 164 -14.92 2.10 -13.97
C ALA A 164 -14.30 1.09 -13.01
N VAL A 165 -14.80 -0.14 -13.03
CA VAL A 165 -14.28 -1.29 -12.27
C VAL A 165 -13.58 -2.24 -13.24
N ALA A 166 -12.24 -2.27 -13.18
CA ALA A 166 -11.38 -3.17 -13.94
C ALA A 166 -11.13 -4.51 -13.22
N LYS A 167 -11.39 -4.58 -11.91
CA LYS A 167 -11.40 -5.84 -11.15
C LYS A 167 -12.33 -5.71 -9.94
N GLY A 168 -13.29 -6.62 -9.82
CA GLY A 168 -14.35 -6.60 -8.81
C GLY A 168 -15.33 -7.77 -9.02
N HIS A 169 -16.44 -7.78 -8.28
CA HIS A 169 -17.52 -8.77 -8.43
C HIS A 169 -18.23 -8.67 -9.79
N LYS A 170 -18.41 -7.45 -10.30
CA LYS A 170 -18.76 -7.16 -11.70
C LYS A 170 -17.80 -6.09 -12.23
N THR A 171 -17.25 -6.32 -13.42
CA THR A 171 -16.43 -5.35 -14.15
C THR A 171 -17.29 -4.57 -15.14
N GLY A 172 -17.09 -3.26 -15.23
CA GLY A 172 -17.93 -2.39 -16.06
C GLY A 172 -17.73 -0.91 -15.74
N VAL A 173 -18.58 -0.07 -16.34
CA VAL A 173 -18.69 1.36 -16.02
C VAL A 173 -20.01 1.58 -15.31
N PHE A 174 -19.97 2.30 -14.19
CA PHE A 174 -21.12 2.66 -13.36
C PHE A 174 -21.24 4.17 -13.29
N LEU A 175 -22.48 4.67 -13.35
CA LEU A 175 -22.78 6.09 -13.18
C LEU A 175 -22.82 6.50 -11.70
N THR A 176 -22.94 5.53 -10.79
CA THR A 176 -23.04 5.77 -9.35
C THR A 176 -21.85 5.23 -8.56
N TRP A 177 -21.45 5.96 -7.52
CA TRP A 177 -20.48 5.48 -6.54
C TRP A 177 -21.00 4.27 -5.74
N ALA A 178 -22.33 4.18 -5.52
CA ALA A 178 -22.95 3.11 -4.76
C ALA A 178 -22.72 1.74 -5.41
N GLU A 179 -23.01 1.60 -6.70
CA GLU A 179 -22.75 0.37 -7.46
C GLU A 179 -21.25 0.07 -7.52
N CYS A 180 -20.41 1.07 -7.84
CA CYS A 180 -18.95 0.90 -7.89
C CYS A 180 -18.39 0.38 -6.55
N LYS A 181 -18.92 0.85 -5.41
CA LYS A 181 -18.53 0.39 -4.08
C LYS A 181 -18.98 -1.05 -3.84
N GLU A 182 -20.25 -1.37 -4.11
CA GLU A 182 -20.79 -2.74 -3.94
C GLU A 182 -20.00 -3.77 -4.77
N GLN A 183 -19.61 -3.43 -6.00
CA GLN A 183 -18.83 -4.34 -6.85
C GLN A 183 -17.34 -4.44 -6.48
N THR A 184 -16.84 -3.69 -5.50
CA THR A 184 -15.40 -3.65 -5.14
C THR A 184 -15.10 -3.88 -3.67
N GLU A 185 -16.06 -3.63 -2.78
CA GLU A 185 -15.99 -3.99 -1.36
C GLU A 185 -15.96 -5.53 -1.21
N GLY A 186 -15.17 -6.03 -0.26
CA GLY A 186 -14.89 -7.47 -0.10
C GLY A 186 -13.98 -8.10 -1.17
N PHE A 187 -13.90 -7.56 -2.39
CA PHE A 187 -13.15 -8.19 -3.48
C PHE A 187 -11.61 -8.03 -3.33
N LYS A 188 -10.92 -9.17 -3.11
CA LYS A 188 -9.46 -9.20 -2.85
C LYS A 188 -8.65 -8.72 -4.07
N GLY A 189 -8.10 -7.51 -3.96
CA GLY A 189 -7.30 -6.88 -5.02
C GLY A 189 -8.13 -6.19 -6.11
N ALA A 190 -9.30 -5.65 -5.73
CA ALA A 190 -10.14 -4.82 -6.59
C ALA A 190 -9.37 -3.67 -7.26
N LYS A 191 -9.82 -3.25 -8.43
CA LYS A 191 -9.36 -2.03 -9.11
C LYS A 191 -10.55 -1.27 -9.67
N PHE A 192 -10.72 -0.05 -9.18
CA PHE A 192 -11.63 0.94 -9.72
C PHE A 192 -10.92 2.28 -9.89
N LYS A 193 -11.41 3.12 -10.80
CA LYS A 193 -11.01 4.52 -10.93
C LYS A 193 -12.19 5.32 -11.46
N LYS A 194 -12.30 6.58 -11.03
CA LYS A 194 -13.24 7.55 -11.60
C LYS A 194 -12.62 8.25 -12.83
N PHE A 195 -13.46 8.56 -13.81
CA PHE A 195 -13.11 9.25 -15.04
C PHE A 195 -14.19 10.27 -15.38
N ASP A 196 -13.79 11.38 -15.99
CA ASP A 196 -14.68 12.45 -16.42
C ASP A 196 -15.21 12.22 -17.87
N ASN A 197 -15.09 10.98 -18.37
CA ASN A 197 -15.45 10.56 -19.73
C ASN A 197 -15.76 9.04 -19.76
N GLU A 198 -16.83 8.66 -20.46
CA GLU A 198 -17.27 7.27 -20.60
C GLU A 198 -16.30 6.39 -21.40
N GLU A 199 -15.65 6.93 -22.44
CA GLU A 199 -14.71 6.14 -23.26
C GLU A 199 -13.50 5.70 -22.43
N ASP A 200 -12.88 6.62 -21.68
CA ASP A 200 -11.75 6.33 -20.80
C ASP A 200 -12.14 5.32 -19.71
N ALA A 201 -13.35 5.47 -19.14
CA ALA A 201 -13.93 4.53 -18.18
C ALA A 201 -14.10 3.12 -18.78
N LYS A 202 -14.68 3.03 -19.98
CA LYS A 202 -14.93 1.76 -20.67
C LYS A 202 -13.63 1.06 -21.06
N LEU A 203 -12.62 1.81 -21.50
CA LEU A 203 -11.29 1.27 -21.79
C LEU A 203 -10.61 0.69 -20.52
N PHE A 204 -10.79 1.33 -19.35
CA PHE A 204 -10.29 0.80 -18.08
C PHE A 204 -11.05 -0.47 -17.65
N ALA A 205 -12.38 -0.50 -17.80
CA ALA A 205 -13.20 -1.68 -17.52
C ALA A 205 -12.86 -2.89 -18.43
N GLU A 206 -12.49 -2.64 -19.69
CA GLU A 206 -11.91 -3.62 -20.63
C GLU A 206 -10.48 -4.08 -20.24
N GLY A 207 -9.95 -3.66 -19.09
CA GLY A 207 -8.66 -4.12 -18.56
C GLY A 207 -7.43 -3.37 -19.09
N LYS A 208 -7.61 -2.28 -19.86
CA LYS A 208 -6.48 -1.49 -20.38
C LYS A 208 -5.84 -0.67 -19.25
N THR A 209 -4.51 -0.62 -19.26
CA THR A 209 -3.74 0.05 -18.21
C THR A 209 -3.87 1.57 -18.34
N LEU A 210 -3.95 2.29 -17.21
CA LEU A 210 -4.08 3.76 -17.16
C LEU A 210 -3.11 4.50 -18.11
N LYS A 211 -1.85 4.07 -18.16
CA LYS A 211 -0.83 4.60 -19.09
C LYS A 211 -1.27 4.56 -20.56
N GLN A 212 -1.94 3.48 -21.00
CA GLN A 212 -2.43 3.33 -22.37
C GLN A 212 -3.60 4.28 -22.65
N ILE A 213 -4.41 4.57 -21.64
CA ILE A 213 -5.56 5.49 -21.73
C ILE A 213 -5.05 6.93 -21.82
N GLU A 214 -4.15 7.33 -20.93
CA GLU A 214 -3.49 8.65 -20.94
C GLU A 214 -2.65 8.87 -22.22
N GLU A 215 -1.94 7.86 -22.72
CA GLU A 215 -1.24 7.95 -24.01
C GLU A 215 -2.21 8.13 -25.18
N ARG A 216 -3.35 7.43 -25.19
CA ARG A 216 -4.38 7.57 -26.22
C ARG A 216 -4.98 8.98 -26.21
N LYS A 217 -5.27 9.53 -25.02
CA LYS A 217 -5.73 10.91 -24.84
C LYS A 217 -4.70 11.93 -25.34
N ARG A 218 -3.43 11.79 -24.94
CA ARG A 218 -2.34 12.66 -25.43
C ARG A 218 -2.20 12.61 -26.96
N LYS A 219 -2.46 11.44 -27.57
CA LYS A 219 -2.34 11.22 -29.02
C LYS A 219 -3.57 11.68 -29.82
N SER A 220 -4.76 11.74 -29.22
CA SER A 220 -5.95 12.37 -29.85
C SER A 220 -5.92 13.89 -29.71
N GLU A 221 -5.51 14.41 -28.56
CA GLU A 221 -5.39 15.85 -28.30
C GLU A 221 -4.35 16.50 -29.24
N ASN A 222 -3.19 15.86 -29.42
CA ASN A 222 -2.15 16.28 -30.38
C ASN A 222 -2.55 16.10 -31.87
N LYS A 223 -3.72 15.51 -32.18
CA LYS A 223 -4.22 15.40 -33.57
C LYS A 223 -5.23 16.50 -33.95
N LYS A 224 -5.63 17.36 -32.99
CA LYS A 224 -6.65 18.39 -33.22
C LYS A 224 -6.22 19.67 -33.98
N PRO A 225 -4.94 20.06 -34.16
CA PRO A 225 -4.64 21.35 -34.80
C PRO A 225 -4.83 21.37 -36.32
N GLU A 226 -4.92 20.21 -36.99
CA GLU A 226 -4.95 20.14 -38.46
C GLU A 226 -6.37 20.36 -39.03
N GLU A 227 -7.38 19.69 -38.47
CA GLU A 227 -8.76 19.71 -38.98
C GLU A 227 -9.44 21.08 -38.83
N GLU A 228 -9.20 21.77 -37.71
CA GLU A 228 -9.74 23.12 -37.47
C GLU A 228 -9.09 24.17 -38.41
N VAL A 229 -7.81 23.99 -38.74
CA VAL A 229 -7.09 24.85 -39.69
C VAL A 229 -7.60 24.65 -41.12
N VAL A 230 -7.92 23.42 -41.52
CA VAL A 230 -8.58 23.14 -42.81
C VAL A 230 -9.94 23.85 -42.89
N LEU A 231 -10.80 23.72 -41.88
CA LEU A 231 -12.12 24.35 -41.88
C LEU A 231 -12.05 25.90 -41.90
N LYS A 232 -11.08 26.48 -41.18
CA LYS A 232 -10.78 27.93 -41.22
C LYS A 232 -10.26 28.37 -42.59
N ARG A 233 -9.47 27.54 -43.30
CA ARG A 233 -8.96 27.83 -44.64
C ARG A 233 -10.07 27.80 -45.69
N SER A 234 -10.98 26.81 -45.63
CA SER A 234 -12.14 26.71 -46.53
C SER A 234 -13.06 27.93 -46.43
N LYS A 235 -13.40 28.36 -45.21
CA LYS A 235 -14.25 29.55 -44.99
C LYS A 235 -13.61 30.86 -45.47
N ARG A 236 -12.29 30.91 -45.64
CA ARG A 236 -11.56 32.07 -46.17
C ARG A 236 -11.44 32.10 -47.70
N LEU A 237 -11.73 30.97 -48.36
CA LEU A 237 -11.76 30.85 -49.83
C LEU A 237 -13.14 31.06 -50.43
N ALA A 238 -14.22 30.75 -49.68
CA ALA A 238 -15.60 30.98 -50.10
C ALA A 238 -16.12 32.41 -49.85
N ALA A 239 -15.22 33.37 -49.59
CA ALA A 239 -15.52 34.75 -49.22
C ALA A 239 -14.75 35.77 -50.09
N LYS A 240 -14.50 35.41 -51.36
CA LYS A 240 -13.80 36.20 -52.37
C LYS A 240 -14.34 35.85 -53.76
#